data_AF-A0A1W1CU50-F1
#
_entry.id   AF-A0A1W1CU50-F1
#
_cell.length_a   1.000
_cell.length_b   1.000
_cell.length_c   1.000
_cell.angle_alpha   90.00
_cell.angle_beta   90.00
_cell.angle_gamma   90.00
#
_symmetry.space_group_name_H-M   'P 1'
#
loop_
_entity.id
_entity.type
_entity.pdbx_description
1 polymer ?
#
loop_
_entity_poly.entity_id
_entity_poly.type
_entity_poly.pdbx_seq_one_letter_code
_entity_poly.pdbx_strand_id
1 'polypeptide(L)'
;MRTLMIKTHEAWLEMLMAGSMSRTENRQTLLDFSDILFRHFTWIEHEFICRNKTYNYDRDAIPVKVTRLGDILKNITIRLNEIDLQLLSTEDKALTERISSDIRYMTGVLQHMKDETVTAFSMQRKFPDITLTQEATDALTLFLFEETYKEYELIMIYNYLKAHSEDAYLNRIFQILIDESFFHLKSFCDMSAKMGILAVPRVVMKELYQIEDVTQFLRDGIDEEFAAKEECRKLSEAVAKDSPELEKFFDFINNQENYHIALMEDALKHFLKKTNV
;
A
#
# COMPACT_ATOMS: atom_id res chain seq x y z
N MET A 1 -21.69 8.40 -1.36
CA MET A 1 -21.14 7.19 -0.71
C MET A 1 -20.16 6.45 -1.60
N ARG A 2 -20.49 5.81 -2.74
CA ARG A 2 -19.46 5.18 -3.62
C ARG A 2 -18.27 6.13 -3.92
N THR A 3 -18.57 7.39 -4.21
CA THR A 3 -17.58 8.46 -4.39
C THR A 3 -16.71 8.71 -3.15
N LEU A 4 -17.23 8.55 -1.93
CA LEU A 4 -16.50 8.72 -0.68
C LEU A 4 -15.40 7.65 -0.58
N MET A 5 -15.75 6.39 -0.80
CA MET A 5 -14.78 5.29 -0.77
C MET A 5 -13.66 5.47 -1.79
N ILE A 6 -14.01 5.82 -3.04
CA ILE A 6 -13.04 6.09 -4.11
C ILE A 6 -12.12 7.24 -3.71
N LYS A 7 -12.67 8.36 -3.24
CA LYS A 7 -11.89 9.54 -2.86
C LYS A 7 -10.98 9.27 -1.67
N THR A 8 -11.44 8.51 -0.68
CA THR A 8 -10.60 8.12 0.47
C THR A 8 -9.46 7.19 0.05
N HIS A 9 -9.72 6.23 -0.85
CA HIS A 9 -8.69 5.39 -1.43
C HIS A 9 -7.65 6.21 -2.20
N GLU A 10 -8.10 7.14 -3.06
CA GLU A 10 -7.21 8.03 -3.79
C GLU A 10 -6.38 8.93 -2.86
N ALA A 11 -6.99 9.47 -1.80
CA ALA A 11 -6.29 10.29 -0.81
C ALA A 11 -5.23 9.49 -0.05
N TRP A 12 -5.52 8.24 0.31
CA TRP A 12 -4.54 7.35 0.95
C TRP A 12 -3.32 7.15 0.04
N LEU A 13 -3.52 6.75 -1.22
CA LEU A 13 -2.42 6.54 -2.16
C LEU A 13 -1.67 7.84 -2.47
N GLU A 14 -2.36 8.96 -2.67
CA GLU A 14 -1.71 10.25 -2.93
C GLU A 14 -0.84 10.70 -1.74
N MET A 15 -1.33 10.51 -0.51
CA MET A 15 -0.58 10.78 0.71
C MET A 15 0.63 9.84 0.86
N LEU A 16 0.47 8.54 0.58
CA LEU A 16 1.56 7.57 0.59
C LEU A 16 2.67 7.98 -0.38
N MET A 17 2.31 8.30 -1.63
CA MET A 17 3.27 8.74 -2.64
C MET A 17 3.97 10.05 -2.24
N ALA A 18 3.24 11.01 -1.65
CA ALA A 18 3.81 12.25 -1.14
C ALA A 18 4.85 11.96 -0.03
N GLY A 19 4.55 11.03 0.88
CA GLY A 19 5.50 10.58 1.90
C GLY A 19 6.74 9.93 1.30
N SER A 20 6.58 9.07 0.30
CA SER A 20 7.71 8.40 -0.38
C SER A 20 8.62 9.34 -1.17
N MET A 21 8.07 10.42 -1.75
CA MET A 21 8.87 11.39 -2.53
C MET A 21 9.58 12.45 -1.67
N SER A 22 9.07 12.72 -0.46
CA SER A 22 9.65 13.68 0.47
C SER A 22 11.01 13.22 1.00
N ARG A 23 11.99 14.14 1.08
CA ARG A 23 13.35 13.87 1.61
C ARG A 23 13.63 14.61 2.92
N THR A 24 12.65 15.36 3.40
CA THR A 24 12.72 16.18 4.61
C THR A 24 11.98 15.54 5.79
N GLU A 25 11.88 16.28 6.90
CA GLU A 25 11.06 15.94 8.06
C GLU A 25 9.58 15.65 7.72
N ASN A 26 9.08 16.16 6.57
CA ASN A 26 7.69 15.94 6.14
C ASN A 26 7.37 14.45 5.89
N ARG A 27 8.38 13.64 5.53
CA ARG A 27 8.21 12.23 5.13
C ARG A 27 7.44 11.42 6.15
N GLN A 28 7.88 11.42 7.41
CA GLN A 28 7.28 10.58 8.43
C GLN A 28 5.83 10.98 8.68
N THR A 29 5.55 12.28 8.78
CA THR A 29 4.19 12.79 8.99
C THR A 29 3.24 12.41 7.85
N LEU A 30 3.70 12.49 6.60
CA LEU A 30 2.91 12.08 5.43
C LEU A 30 2.62 10.57 5.45
N LEU A 31 3.60 9.75 5.80
CA LEU A 31 3.40 8.29 5.94
C LEU A 31 2.44 7.95 7.09
N ASP A 32 2.54 8.63 8.22
CA ASP A 32 1.61 8.45 9.35
C ASP A 32 0.18 8.85 8.97
N PHE A 33 0.02 9.95 8.22
CA PHE A 33 -1.28 10.37 7.71
C PHE A 33 -1.85 9.39 6.68
N SER A 34 -1.00 8.82 5.82
CA SER A 34 -1.39 7.73 4.90
C SER A 34 -1.96 6.54 5.68
N ASP A 35 -1.32 6.14 6.78
CA ASP A 35 -1.81 5.01 7.59
C ASP A 35 -3.15 5.31 8.26
N ILE A 36 -3.37 6.56 8.70
CA ILE A 36 -4.69 6.99 9.20
C ILE A 36 -5.74 6.92 8.10
N LEU A 37 -5.42 7.41 6.89
CA LEU A 37 -6.34 7.38 5.75
C LEU A 37 -6.70 5.95 5.33
N PHE A 38 -5.76 5.01 5.39
CA PHE A 38 -6.07 3.60 5.17
C PHE A 38 -7.04 3.06 6.23
N ARG A 39 -6.86 3.37 7.51
CA ARG A 39 -7.82 2.99 8.56
C ARG A 39 -9.21 3.61 8.34
N HIS A 40 -9.28 4.83 7.83
CA HIS A 40 -10.55 5.45 7.46
C HIS A 40 -11.20 4.75 6.26
N PHE A 41 -10.41 4.40 5.25
CA PHE A 41 -10.85 3.63 4.10
C PHE A 41 -11.48 2.30 4.52
N THR A 42 -10.81 1.54 5.40
CA THR A 42 -11.33 0.24 5.88
C THR A 42 -12.59 0.39 6.74
N TRP A 43 -12.73 1.46 7.52
CA TRP A 43 -13.98 1.72 8.25
C TRP A 43 -15.13 2.10 7.30
N ILE A 44 -14.87 2.94 6.30
CA ILE A 44 -15.88 3.27 5.27
C ILE A 44 -16.32 2.02 4.54
N GLU A 45 -15.40 1.12 4.18
CA GLU A 45 -15.72 -0.16 3.56
C GLU A 45 -16.66 -1.01 4.44
N HIS A 46 -16.33 -1.15 5.72
CA HIS A 46 -17.16 -1.89 6.67
C HIS A 46 -18.57 -1.30 6.79
N GLU A 47 -18.73 0.03 6.75
CA GLU A 47 -20.05 0.68 6.71
C GLU A 47 -20.88 0.18 5.52
N PHE A 48 -20.26 0.08 4.34
CA PHE A 48 -20.96 -0.34 3.13
C PHE A 48 -21.44 -1.77 3.26
N ILE A 49 -20.59 -2.66 3.79
CA ILE A 49 -20.93 -4.06 4.03
C ILE A 49 -22.10 -4.16 5.01
N CYS A 50 -22.04 -3.48 6.16
CA CYS A 50 -23.12 -3.48 7.15
C CYS A 50 -24.46 -2.97 6.59
N ARG A 51 -24.43 -2.15 5.54
CA ARG A 51 -25.61 -1.59 4.89
C ARG A 51 -25.99 -2.29 3.60
N ASN A 52 -25.34 -3.41 3.29
CA ASN A 52 -25.57 -4.18 2.07
C ASN A 52 -25.43 -3.31 0.80
N LYS A 53 -24.45 -2.40 0.79
CA LYS A 53 -24.13 -1.55 -0.36
C LYS A 53 -22.99 -2.17 -1.13
N THR A 54 -23.17 -2.26 -2.44
CA THR A 54 -22.10 -2.71 -3.34
C THR A 54 -21.00 -1.66 -3.45
N TYR A 55 -19.75 -2.12 -3.48
CA TYR A 55 -18.59 -1.28 -3.71
C TYR A 55 -17.55 -2.00 -4.56
N ASN A 56 -16.55 -1.24 -5.02
CA ASN A 56 -15.36 -1.77 -5.66
C ASN A 56 -14.16 -0.86 -5.43
N TYR A 57 -12.98 -1.33 -5.80
CA TYR A 57 -11.72 -0.59 -5.68
C TYR A 57 -11.37 0.21 -6.94
N ASP A 58 -12.31 0.35 -7.88
CA ASP A 58 -12.15 1.22 -9.05
C ASP A 58 -11.85 2.65 -8.61
N ARG A 59 -10.96 3.31 -9.34
CA ARG A 59 -10.59 4.70 -9.10
C ARG A 59 -10.00 5.33 -10.36
N ASP A 60 -9.96 6.66 -10.36
CA ASP A 60 -9.31 7.40 -11.45
C ASP A 60 -7.77 7.34 -11.31
N ALA A 61 -7.09 7.85 -12.34
CA ALA A 61 -5.65 8.05 -12.28
C ALA A 61 -5.30 9.11 -11.22
N ILE A 62 -4.31 8.80 -10.37
CA ILE A 62 -3.86 9.72 -9.30
C ILE A 62 -2.65 10.51 -9.83
N PRO A 63 -2.77 11.82 -10.07
CA PRO A 63 -1.72 12.62 -10.70
C PRO A 63 -0.62 13.00 -9.69
N VAL A 64 0.31 12.07 -9.43
CA VAL A 64 1.38 12.28 -8.45
C VAL A 64 2.64 12.93 -9.01
N LYS A 65 2.77 13.03 -10.34
CA LYS A 65 3.95 13.61 -11.00
C LYS A 65 3.97 15.12 -10.80
N VAL A 66 4.82 15.58 -9.89
CA VAL A 66 5.02 17.00 -9.55
C VAL A 66 6.52 17.34 -9.49
N THR A 67 6.85 18.63 -9.59
CA THR A 67 8.22 19.14 -9.43
C THR A 67 8.48 19.72 -8.05
N ARG A 68 7.41 20.09 -7.34
CA ARG A 68 7.43 20.66 -5.98
C ARG A 68 6.51 19.86 -5.08
N LEU A 69 6.93 19.62 -3.85
CA LEU A 69 6.09 18.93 -2.86
C LEU A 69 4.82 19.74 -2.56
N GLY A 70 4.91 21.07 -2.53
CA GLY A 70 3.77 21.96 -2.31
C GLY A 70 2.61 21.76 -3.28
N ASP A 71 2.89 21.36 -4.53
CA ASP A 71 1.86 21.10 -5.54
C ASP A 71 1.00 19.89 -5.16
N ILE A 72 1.64 18.78 -4.74
CA ILE A 72 0.90 17.58 -4.31
C ILE A 72 0.22 17.78 -2.95
N LEU A 73 0.83 18.52 -2.01
CA LEU A 73 0.21 18.85 -0.73
C LEU A 73 -1.09 19.66 -0.90
N LYS A 74 -1.12 20.56 -1.89
CA LYS A 74 -2.33 21.31 -2.25
C LYS A 74 -3.41 20.39 -2.81
N ASN A 75 -3.05 19.46 -3.71
CA ASN A 75 -3.99 18.49 -4.27
C ASN A 75 -4.58 17.57 -3.19
N ILE A 76 -3.74 17.05 -2.31
CA ILE A 76 -4.16 16.26 -1.15
C ILE A 76 -5.14 17.06 -0.29
N THR A 77 -4.82 18.33 0.03
CA THR A 77 -5.69 19.20 0.83
C THR A 77 -7.07 19.38 0.19
N ILE A 78 -7.12 19.60 -1.13
CA ILE A 78 -8.38 19.70 -1.89
C ILE A 78 -9.18 18.39 -1.75
N ARG A 79 -8.54 17.23 -1.97
CA ARG A 79 -9.19 15.92 -1.89
C ARG A 79 -9.70 15.60 -0.49
N LEU A 80 -8.93 15.93 0.56
CA LEU A 80 -9.36 15.78 1.94
C LEU A 80 -10.60 16.64 2.25
N ASN A 81 -10.65 17.88 1.78
CA ASN A 81 -11.84 18.72 1.94
C ASN A 81 -13.05 18.18 1.16
N GLU A 82 -12.85 17.59 -0.03
CA GLU A 82 -13.93 16.90 -0.76
C GLU A 82 -14.47 15.69 0.00
N ILE A 83 -13.60 14.93 0.68
CA ILE A 83 -14.00 13.82 1.56
C ILE A 83 -14.83 14.36 2.73
N ASP A 84 -14.35 15.41 3.41
CA ASP A 84 -15.03 16.04 4.55
C ASP A 84 -16.48 16.46 4.20
N LEU A 85 -16.65 17.10 3.04
CA LEU A 85 -17.98 17.47 2.53
C LEU A 85 -18.86 16.24 2.25
N GLN A 86 -18.30 15.15 1.72
CA GLN A 86 -19.05 13.94 1.42
C GLN A 86 -19.48 13.17 2.67
N LEU A 87 -18.72 13.25 3.76
CA LEU A 87 -19.07 12.64 5.05
C LEU A 87 -20.39 13.19 5.62
N LEU A 88 -20.79 14.42 5.26
CA LEU A 88 -22.08 14.99 5.68
C LEU A 88 -23.28 14.13 5.23
N SER A 89 -23.13 13.37 4.15
CA SER A 89 -24.14 12.45 3.64
C SER A 89 -24.15 11.08 4.33
N THR A 90 -23.19 10.81 5.21
CA THR A 90 -23.07 9.55 5.95
C THR A 90 -23.95 9.59 7.22
N GLU A 91 -24.67 8.50 7.48
CA GLU A 91 -25.53 8.41 8.66
C GLU A 91 -24.74 8.02 9.92
N ASP A 92 -23.61 7.33 9.78
CA ASP A 92 -22.71 7.03 10.90
C ASP A 92 -22.02 8.32 11.39
N LYS A 93 -22.56 8.89 12.47
CA LYS A 93 -22.07 10.13 13.06
C LYS A 93 -20.72 9.96 13.75
N ALA A 94 -20.44 8.81 14.36
CA ALA A 94 -19.17 8.56 15.01
C ALA A 94 -18.03 8.48 13.99
N LEU A 95 -18.24 7.74 12.90
CA LEU A 95 -17.33 7.71 11.76
C LEU A 95 -17.14 9.12 11.17
N THR A 96 -18.24 9.82 10.92
CA THR A 96 -18.20 11.18 10.35
C THR A 96 -17.38 12.12 11.22
N GLU A 97 -17.66 12.19 12.52
CA GLU A 97 -16.94 13.04 13.46
C GLU A 97 -15.45 12.70 13.53
N ARG A 98 -15.13 11.39 13.58
CA ARG A 98 -13.75 10.92 13.65
C ARG A 98 -12.95 11.34 12.41
N ILE A 99 -13.43 10.97 11.22
CA ILE A 99 -12.71 11.25 9.97
C ILE A 99 -12.61 12.76 9.74
N SER A 100 -13.70 13.52 9.99
CA SER A 100 -13.69 14.97 9.82
C SER A 100 -12.69 15.65 10.77
N SER A 101 -12.56 15.15 12.01
CA SER A 101 -11.58 15.67 12.96
C SER A 101 -10.15 15.41 12.51
N ASP A 102 -9.86 14.20 12.03
CA ASP A 102 -8.54 13.84 11.53
C ASP A 102 -8.20 14.65 10.26
N ILE A 103 -9.14 14.85 9.34
CA ILE A 103 -8.97 15.71 8.15
C ILE A 103 -8.64 17.15 8.53
N ARG A 104 -9.35 17.74 9.50
CA ARG A 104 -9.05 19.11 9.97
C ARG A 104 -7.64 19.22 10.53
N TYR A 105 -7.19 18.21 11.27
CA TYR A 105 -5.82 18.18 11.77
C TYR A 105 -4.81 18.04 10.63
N MET A 106 -4.99 17.06 9.74
CA MET A 106 -4.11 16.81 8.60
C MET A 106 -3.97 18.07 7.73
N THR A 107 -5.08 18.67 7.31
CA THR A 107 -5.07 19.87 6.47
C THR A 107 -4.38 21.06 7.14
N GLY A 108 -4.56 21.24 8.45
CA GLY A 108 -3.83 22.25 9.23
C GLY A 108 -2.31 22.01 9.24
N VAL A 109 -1.87 20.76 9.36
CA VAL A 109 -0.44 20.41 9.32
C VAL A 109 0.13 20.57 7.91
N LEU A 110 -0.57 20.07 6.88
CA LEU A 110 -0.12 20.15 5.47
C LEU A 110 0.12 21.59 5.01
N GLN A 111 -0.68 22.55 5.47
CA GLN A 111 -0.53 23.98 5.15
C GLN A 111 0.79 24.60 5.65
N HIS A 112 1.43 23.98 6.64
CA HIS A 112 2.65 24.47 7.27
C HIS A 112 3.89 23.64 6.92
N MET A 113 3.74 22.57 6.14
CA MET A 113 4.87 21.77 5.67
C MET A 113 5.74 22.59 4.72
N LYS A 114 7.06 22.47 4.86
CA LYS A 114 8.00 23.15 3.99
C LYS A 114 7.98 22.53 2.60
N ASP A 115 7.96 23.38 1.58
CA ASP A 115 8.07 22.92 0.21
C ASP A 115 9.49 22.45 -0.12
N GLU A 116 9.62 21.45 -0.99
CA GLU A 116 10.89 20.89 -1.45
C GLU A 116 10.82 20.49 -2.93
N THR A 117 11.98 20.42 -3.57
CA THR A 117 12.08 19.95 -4.96
C THR A 117 11.94 18.44 -5.02
N VAL A 118 11.06 17.96 -5.89
CA VAL A 118 10.79 16.53 -6.07
C VAL A 118 11.62 15.98 -7.22
N THR A 119 12.40 14.93 -6.95
CA THR A 119 13.21 14.20 -7.95
C THR A 119 12.69 12.79 -8.24
N ALA A 120 11.59 12.39 -7.59
CA ALA A 120 11.01 11.05 -7.63
C ALA A 120 10.50 10.60 -9.01
N PHE A 121 10.48 11.51 -9.99
CA PHE A 121 10.02 11.27 -11.36
C PHE A 121 11.07 11.63 -12.42
N SER A 122 12.35 11.76 -12.02
CA SER A 122 13.45 12.19 -12.90
C SER A 122 13.85 11.16 -13.95
N MET A 123 13.40 9.90 -13.81
CA MET A 123 13.72 8.76 -14.68
C MET A 123 15.23 8.49 -14.82
N GLN A 124 16.05 8.96 -13.88
CA GLN A 124 17.50 8.78 -13.93
C GLN A 124 17.93 7.34 -13.62
N ARG A 125 17.09 6.58 -12.88
CA ARG A 125 17.36 5.20 -12.45
C ARG A 125 18.68 5.04 -11.69
N LYS A 126 19.05 6.07 -10.93
CA LYS A 126 20.27 6.09 -10.11
C LYS A 126 19.89 6.02 -8.64
N PHE A 127 20.44 5.04 -7.94
CA PHE A 127 20.29 4.98 -6.50
C PHE A 127 21.26 5.96 -5.83
N PRO A 128 20.84 6.79 -4.86
CA PRO A 128 21.72 7.71 -4.16
C PRO A 128 22.90 6.99 -3.52
N ASP A 129 24.10 7.54 -3.71
CA ASP A 129 25.35 7.06 -3.08
C ASP A 129 25.75 5.60 -3.40
N ILE A 130 25.08 4.95 -4.36
CA ILE A 130 25.35 3.57 -4.80
C ILE A 130 25.51 3.55 -6.33
N THR A 131 26.63 3.00 -6.79
CA THR A 131 26.86 2.81 -8.23
C THR A 131 26.54 1.37 -8.60
N LEU A 132 25.33 1.18 -9.14
CA LEU A 132 24.89 -0.12 -9.66
C LEU A 132 25.39 -0.32 -11.09
N THR A 133 25.72 -1.55 -11.44
CA THR A 133 25.87 -1.98 -12.84
C THR A 133 24.55 -1.82 -13.59
N GLN A 134 24.60 -1.82 -14.93
CA GLN A 134 23.39 -1.74 -15.75
C GLN A 134 22.46 -2.93 -15.47
N GLU A 135 23.02 -4.14 -15.33
CA GLU A 135 22.29 -5.35 -15.00
C GLU A 135 21.59 -5.24 -13.64
N ALA A 136 22.31 -4.84 -12.59
CA ALA A 136 21.72 -4.63 -11.27
C ALA A 136 20.66 -3.51 -11.27
N THR A 137 20.87 -2.45 -12.04
CA THR A 137 19.90 -1.34 -12.19
C THR A 137 18.63 -1.81 -12.90
N ASP A 138 18.75 -2.62 -13.94
CA ASP A 138 17.63 -3.22 -14.68
C ASP A 138 16.85 -4.21 -13.82
N ALA A 139 17.53 -5.12 -13.12
CA ALA A 139 16.92 -6.06 -12.19
C ALA A 139 16.16 -5.32 -11.07
N LEU A 140 16.79 -4.34 -10.41
CA LEU A 140 16.15 -3.56 -9.35
C LEU A 140 14.95 -2.75 -9.87
N THR A 141 15.05 -2.17 -11.05
CA THR A 141 13.93 -1.40 -11.63
C THR A 141 12.73 -2.29 -11.93
N LEU A 142 12.95 -3.47 -12.49
CA LEU A 142 11.89 -4.43 -12.80
C LEU A 142 11.21 -4.90 -11.51
N PHE A 143 12.02 -5.36 -10.54
CA PHE A 143 11.53 -5.80 -9.24
C PHE A 143 10.69 -4.74 -8.55
N LEU A 144 11.18 -3.50 -8.47
CA LEU A 144 10.45 -2.42 -7.81
C LEU A 144 9.08 -2.15 -8.46
N PHE A 145 8.97 -2.31 -9.79
CA PHE A 145 7.70 -2.12 -10.48
C PHE A 145 6.71 -3.27 -10.21
N GLU A 146 7.19 -4.51 -10.26
CA GLU A 146 6.37 -5.70 -10.04
C GLU A 146 5.93 -5.82 -8.58
N GLU A 147 6.87 -5.70 -7.64
CA GLU A 147 6.62 -5.89 -6.22
C GLU A 147 5.85 -4.74 -5.59
N THR A 148 6.06 -3.48 -6.02
CA THR A 148 5.21 -2.36 -5.56
C THR A 148 3.74 -2.60 -5.94
N TYR A 149 3.48 -3.22 -7.10
CA TYR A 149 2.13 -3.57 -7.49
C TYR A 149 1.61 -4.76 -6.67
N LYS A 150 2.40 -5.83 -6.55
CA LYS A 150 2.03 -7.04 -5.79
C LYS A 150 1.64 -6.68 -4.36
N GLU A 151 2.46 -5.91 -3.66
CA GLU A 151 2.20 -5.56 -2.25
C GLU A 151 0.94 -4.70 -2.08
N TYR A 152 0.72 -3.76 -2.98
CA TYR A 152 -0.53 -3.00 -3.00
C TYR A 152 -1.74 -3.92 -3.26
N GLU A 153 -1.64 -4.84 -4.22
CA GLU A 153 -2.70 -5.79 -4.53
C GLU A 153 -3.02 -6.67 -3.31
N LEU A 154 -2.01 -7.25 -2.66
CA LEU A 154 -2.16 -8.05 -1.45
C LEU A 154 -2.84 -7.28 -0.31
N ILE A 155 -2.46 -6.01 -0.06
CA ILE A 155 -3.14 -5.15 0.91
C ILE A 155 -4.65 -5.07 0.59
N MET A 156 -5.01 -4.85 -0.67
CA MET A 156 -6.41 -4.72 -1.07
C MET A 156 -7.18 -6.05 -0.94
N ILE A 157 -6.57 -7.17 -1.31
CA ILE A 157 -7.17 -8.51 -1.22
C ILE A 157 -7.39 -8.89 0.25
N TYR A 158 -6.34 -8.83 1.08
CA TYR A 158 -6.45 -9.19 2.49
C TYR A 158 -7.41 -8.27 3.25
N ASN A 159 -7.44 -6.98 2.89
CA ASN A 159 -8.42 -6.06 3.45
C ASN A 159 -9.85 -6.46 3.09
N TYR A 160 -10.11 -6.83 1.83
CA TYR A 160 -11.41 -7.31 1.38
C TYR A 160 -11.83 -8.59 2.13
N LEU A 161 -10.93 -9.57 2.23
CA LEU A 161 -11.17 -10.83 2.93
C LEU A 161 -11.50 -10.60 4.41
N LYS A 162 -10.73 -9.72 5.07
CA LYS A 162 -10.97 -9.33 6.45
C LYS A 162 -12.32 -8.63 6.64
N ALA A 163 -12.70 -7.75 5.72
CA ALA A 163 -13.97 -7.03 5.80
C ALA A 163 -15.19 -7.95 5.59
N HIS A 164 -15.02 -9.08 4.90
CA HIS A 164 -16.07 -10.06 4.62
C HIS A 164 -16.01 -11.33 5.49
N SER A 165 -15.20 -11.32 6.55
CA SER A 165 -15.03 -12.46 7.45
C SER A 165 -15.39 -12.06 8.88
N GLU A 166 -16.24 -12.89 9.51
CA GLU A 166 -16.53 -12.83 10.94
C GLU A 166 -15.57 -13.68 11.77
N ASP A 167 -14.57 -14.32 11.13
CA ASP A 167 -13.61 -15.18 11.80
C ASP A 167 -12.44 -14.35 12.37
N ALA A 168 -12.49 -14.09 13.67
CA ALA A 168 -11.47 -13.30 14.37
C ALA A 168 -10.04 -13.87 14.21
N TYR A 169 -9.89 -15.19 14.06
CA TYR A 169 -8.58 -15.82 13.88
C TYR A 169 -8.00 -15.50 12.51
N LEU A 170 -8.80 -15.68 11.45
CA LEU A 170 -8.40 -15.34 10.08
C LEU A 170 -8.17 -13.83 9.94
N ASN A 171 -9.05 -13.01 10.52
CA ASN A 171 -8.92 -11.55 10.47
C ASN A 171 -7.61 -11.07 11.12
N ARG A 172 -7.16 -11.74 12.18
CA ARG A 172 -5.85 -11.46 12.78
C ARG A 172 -4.71 -11.78 11.82
N ILE A 173 -4.76 -12.94 11.14
CA ILE A 173 -3.72 -13.34 10.19
C ILE A 173 -3.69 -12.37 9.00
N PHE A 174 -4.85 -12.05 8.41
CA PHE A 174 -4.94 -11.08 7.31
C PHE A 174 -4.44 -9.70 7.72
N GLN A 175 -4.70 -9.25 8.95
CA GLN A 175 -4.15 -7.98 9.43
C GLN A 175 -2.62 -8.00 9.50
N ILE A 176 -2.02 -9.11 9.97
CA ILE A 176 -0.55 -9.23 10.01
C ILE A 176 0.01 -9.17 8.59
N LEU A 177 -0.59 -9.90 7.64
CA LEU A 177 -0.16 -9.87 6.23
C LEU A 177 -0.29 -8.47 5.61
N ILE A 178 -1.38 -7.74 5.91
CA ILE A 178 -1.54 -6.33 5.50
C ILE A 178 -0.40 -5.47 6.07
N ASP A 179 -0.07 -5.64 7.35
CA ASP A 179 0.95 -4.83 8.02
C ASP A 179 2.36 -5.09 7.44
N GLU A 180 2.70 -6.35 7.13
CA GLU A 180 3.94 -6.72 6.43
C GLU A 180 3.98 -6.14 5.01
N SER A 181 2.91 -6.31 4.23
CA SER A 181 2.82 -5.73 2.88
C SER A 181 2.91 -4.20 2.88
N PHE A 182 2.41 -3.53 3.92
CA PHE A 182 2.60 -2.08 4.07
C PHE A 182 4.07 -1.70 4.26
N PHE A 183 4.82 -2.49 5.03
CA PHE A 183 6.23 -2.26 5.21
C PHE A 183 7.01 -2.44 3.90
N HIS A 184 6.72 -3.50 3.14
CA HIS A 184 7.30 -3.74 1.82
C HIS A 184 6.95 -2.61 0.83
N LEU A 185 5.66 -2.29 0.69
CA LEU A 185 5.16 -1.23 -0.20
C LEU A 185 5.85 0.11 0.09
N LYS A 186 5.92 0.53 1.36
CA LYS A 186 6.59 1.79 1.76
C LYS A 186 8.08 1.78 1.39
N SER A 187 8.74 0.64 1.58
CA SER A 187 10.16 0.47 1.28
C SER A 187 10.41 0.54 -0.23
N PHE A 188 9.61 -0.15 -1.03
CA PHE A 188 9.75 -0.15 -2.50
C PHE A 188 9.38 1.19 -3.11
N CYS A 189 8.36 1.89 -2.58
CA CYS A 189 8.06 3.26 -2.99
C CYS A 189 9.21 4.23 -2.65
N ASP A 190 9.85 4.11 -1.48
CA ASP A 190 11.02 4.95 -1.16
C ASP A 190 12.19 4.70 -2.12
N MET A 191 12.52 3.43 -2.40
CA MET A 191 13.55 3.07 -3.36
C MET A 191 13.23 3.58 -4.78
N SER A 192 11.99 3.40 -5.22
CA SER A 192 11.52 3.91 -6.52
C SER A 192 11.62 5.43 -6.60
N ALA A 193 11.24 6.14 -5.53
CA ALA A 193 11.40 7.58 -5.44
C ALA A 193 12.87 8.00 -5.42
N LYS A 194 13.78 7.21 -4.84
CA LYS A 194 15.22 7.49 -4.81
C LYS A 194 15.82 7.39 -6.22
N MET A 195 15.36 6.41 -6.98
CA MET A 195 15.75 6.16 -8.36
C MET A 195 15.06 7.07 -9.39
N GLY A 196 14.07 7.86 -8.97
CA GLY A 196 13.34 8.75 -9.86
C GLY A 196 12.28 8.06 -10.73
N ILE A 197 11.81 6.88 -10.31
CA ILE A 197 10.85 6.03 -11.03
C ILE A 197 9.59 5.75 -10.21
N LEU A 198 9.26 6.60 -9.22
CA LEU A 198 8.06 6.43 -8.41
C LEU A 198 6.81 6.41 -9.30
N ALA A 199 5.93 5.46 -9.06
CA ALA A 199 4.67 5.31 -9.76
C ALA A 199 3.57 4.89 -8.78
N VAL A 200 2.34 5.27 -9.09
CA VAL A 200 1.15 4.79 -8.37
C VAL A 200 0.85 3.37 -8.88
N PRO A 201 0.59 2.40 -7.98
CA PRO A 201 0.13 1.07 -8.40
C PRO A 201 -1.09 1.14 -9.32
N ARG A 202 -1.22 0.19 -10.26
CA ARG A 202 -2.42 0.10 -11.13
C ARG A 202 -3.65 -0.32 -10.30
N VAL A 203 -4.85 -0.10 -10.83
CA VAL A 203 -6.10 -0.50 -10.18
C VAL A 203 -6.13 -2.03 -10.05
N VAL A 204 -6.58 -2.55 -8.91
CA VAL A 204 -6.78 -3.98 -8.71
C VAL A 204 -8.08 -4.42 -9.36
N MET A 205 -8.00 -5.42 -10.22
CA MET A 205 -9.17 -5.98 -10.91
C MET A 205 -10.09 -6.68 -9.91
N LYS A 206 -11.40 -6.55 -10.12
CA LYS A 206 -12.44 -7.07 -9.21
C LYS A 206 -12.26 -8.56 -8.90
N GLU A 207 -11.92 -9.32 -9.93
CA GLU A 207 -11.74 -10.77 -9.89
C GLU A 207 -10.58 -11.21 -8.99
N LEU A 208 -9.61 -10.32 -8.75
CA LEU A 208 -8.44 -10.61 -7.92
C LEU A 208 -8.71 -10.45 -6.43
N TYR A 209 -9.58 -9.51 -6.04
CA TYR A 209 -9.88 -9.27 -4.62
C TYR A 209 -11.22 -9.85 -4.15
N GLN A 210 -12.17 -10.08 -5.05
CA GLN A 210 -13.42 -10.78 -4.72
C GLN A 210 -13.22 -12.29 -4.79
N ILE A 211 -12.51 -12.83 -3.81
CA ILE A 211 -12.17 -14.24 -3.72
C ILE A 211 -13.42 -15.10 -3.47
N GLU A 212 -13.75 -15.97 -4.43
CA GLU A 212 -14.84 -16.95 -4.28
C GLU A 212 -14.37 -18.24 -3.58
N ASP A 213 -13.12 -18.65 -3.82
CA ASP A 213 -12.49 -19.81 -3.19
C ASP A 213 -11.26 -19.40 -2.37
N VAL A 214 -11.48 -19.18 -1.07
CA VAL A 214 -10.42 -18.82 -0.11
C VAL A 214 -9.38 -19.93 0.03
N THR A 215 -9.77 -21.20 -0.15
CA THR A 215 -8.84 -22.33 -0.05
C THR A 215 -7.84 -22.30 -1.19
N GLN A 216 -8.34 -22.10 -2.41
CA GLN A 216 -7.50 -22.00 -3.61
C GLN A 216 -6.60 -20.76 -3.54
N PHE A 217 -7.16 -19.60 -3.16
CA PHE A 217 -6.39 -18.37 -2.97
C PHE A 217 -5.22 -18.56 -2.00
N LEU A 218 -5.42 -19.19 -0.84
CA LEU A 218 -4.34 -19.41 0.13
C LEU A 218 -3.28 -20.39 -0.39
N ARG A 219 -3.67 -21.40 -1.19
CA ARG A 219 -2.71 -22.34 -1.80
C ARG A 219 -1.86 -21.65 -2.85
N ASP A 220 -2.50 -20.90 -3.75
CA ASP A 220 -1.82 -20.14 -4.80
C ASP A 220 -0.89 -19.08 -4.20
N GLY A 221 -1.34 -18.39 -3.14
CA GLY A 221 -0.50 -17.43 -2.40
C GLY A 221 0.74 -18.07 -1.79
N ILE A 222 0.63 -19.26 -1.19
CA ILE A 222 1.80 -19.99 -0.66
C ILE A 222 2.79 -20.34 -1.78
N ASP A 223 2.30 -20.83 -2.92
CA ASP A 223 3.14 -21.15 -4.07
C ASP A 223 3.80 -19.88 -4.66
N GLU A 224 3.09 -18.76 -4.65
CA GLU A 224 3.60 -17.46 -5.08
C GLU A 224 4.71 -16.94 -4.17
N GLU A 225 4.61 -17.10 -2.84
CA GLU A 225 5.71 -16.69 -1.95
C GLU A 225 6.96 -17.57 -2.13
N PHE A 226 6.81 -18.87 -2.43
CA PHE A 226 7.97 -19.69 -2.80
C PHE A 226 8.67 -19.16 -4.06
N ALA A 227 7.91 -18.68 -5.04
CA ALA A 227 8.46 -18.06 -6.24
C ALA A 227 9.10 -16.70 -5.93
N ALA A 228 8.45 -15.85 -5.12
CA ALA A 228 8.95 -14.55 -4.71
C ALA A 228 10.28 -14.66 -3.95
N LYS A 229 10.45 -15.71 -3.15
CA LYS A 229 11.74 -16.01 -2.50
C LYS A 229 12.85 -16.22 -3.53
N GLU A 230 12.59 -16.95 -4.61
CA GLU A 230 13.61 -17.19 -5.62
C GLU A 230 13.96 -15.90 -6.39
N GLU A 231 12.97 -15.06 -6.70
CA GLU A 231 13.22 -13.76 -7.33
C GLU A 231 13.98 -12.79 -6.41
N CYS A 232 13.62 -12.72 -5.12
CA CYS A 232 14.37 -11.94 -4.12
C CYS A 232 15.82 -12.42 -3.99
N ARG A 233 16.06 -13.74 -4.02
CA ARG A 233 17.41 -14.31 -3.96
C ARG A 233 18.23 -13.90 -5.18
N LYS A 234 17.66 -14.03 -6.39
CA LYS A 234 18.32 -13.61 -7.65
C LYS A 234 18.65 -12.11 -7.63
N LEU A 235 17.72 -11.28 -7.15
CA LEU A 235 17.96 -9.85 -7.03
C LEU A 235 19.06 -9.54 -6.01
N SER A 236 19.03 -10.17 -4.84
CA SER A 236 20.07 -10.05 -3.81
C SER A 236 21.45 -10.34 -4.41
N GLU A 237 21.59 -11.46 -5.14
CA GLU A 237 22.83 -11.83 -5.83
C GLU A 237 23.26 -10.83 -6.91
N ALA A 238 22.30 -10.29 -7.67
CA ALA A 238 22.57 -9.31 -8.72
C ALA A 238 23.10 -7.99 -8.15
N VAL A 239 22.58 -7.54 -7.01
CA VAL A 239 23.00 -6.27 -6.37
C VAL A 239 24.18 -6.43 -5.41
N ALA A 240 24.47 -7.65 -4.92
CA ALA A 240 25.48 -7.91 -3.89
C ALA A 240 26.88 -7.37 -4.21
N LYS A 241 27.29 -7.48 -5.48
CA LYS A 241 28.60 -6.98 -5.93
C LYS A 241 28.70 -5.45 -5.84
N ASP A 242 27.58 -4.76 -6.00
CA ASP A 242 27.52 -3.31 -6.11
C ASP A 242 27.09 -2.63 -4.80
N SER A 243 26.31 -3.34 -3.97
CA SER A 243 25.79 -2.81 -2.70
C SER A 243 25.49 -3.93 -1.67
N PRO A 244 26.38 -4.09 -0.66
CA PRO A 244 26.11 -4.96 0.49
C PRO A 244 24.92 -4.51 1.35
N GLU A 245 24.50 -3.25 1.25
CA GLU A 245 23.32 -2.74 1.94
C GLU A 245 22.03 -3.25 1.28
N LEU A 246 21.96 -3.19 -0.06
CA LEU A 246 20.81 -3.68 -0.81
C LEU A 246 20.71 -5.21 -0.72
N GLU A 247 21.84 -5.92 -0.79
CA GLU A 247 21.90 -7.37 -0.56
C GLU A 247 21.25 -7.73 0.78
N LYS A 248 21.71 -7.12 1.89
CA LYS A 248 21.14 -7.37 3.22
C LYS A 248 19.66 -7.04 3.31
N PHE A 249 19.21 -5.99 2.62
CA PHE A 249 17.80 -5.64 2.57
C PHE A 249 16.99 -6.73 1.86
N PHE A 250 17.42 -7.20 0.69
CA PHE A 250 16.70 -8.26 -0.04
C PHE A 250 16.78 -9.62 0.65
N ASP A 251 17.87 -9.92 1.35
CA ASP A 251 17.95 -11.09 2.22
C ASP A 251 16.98 -10.99 3.40
N PHE A 252 16.81 -9.78 3.96
CA PHE A 252 15.84 -9.53 5.01
C PHE A 252 14.39 -9.76 4.52
N ILE A 253 14.02 -9.16 3.38
CA ILE A 253 12.71 -9.36 2.73
C ILE A 253 12.49 -10.86 2.42
N ASN A 254 13.48 -11.52 1.83
CA ASN A 254 13.42 -12.96 1.52
C ASN A 254 13.10 -13.82 2.75
N ASN A 255 13.64 -13.45 3.91
CA ASN A 255 13.38 -14.15 5.16
C ASN A 255 11.96 -13.91 5.70
N GLN A 256 11.39 -12.71 5.49
CA GLN A 256 10.00 -12.41 5.83
C GLN A 256 9.01 -13.29 5.05
N GLU A 257 9.33 -13.67 3.82
CA GLU A 257 8.47 -14.59 3.05
C GLU A 257 8.24 -15.95 3.74
N ASN A 258 9.21 -16.43 4.53
CA ASN A 258 9.00 -17.65 5.33
C ASN A 258 7.87 -17.47 6.36
N TYR A 259 7.79 -16.26 6.93
CA TYR A 259 6.74 -15.93 7.89
C TYR A 259 5.38 -15.79 7.20
N HIS A 260 5.33 -15.19 6.01
CA HIS A 260 4.11 -15.12 5.20
C HIS A 260 3.56 -16.49 4.85
N ILE A 261 4.43 -17.40 4.38
CA ILE A 261 4.08 -18.79 4.10
C ILE A 261 3.49 -19.45 5.34
N ALA A 262 4.15 -19.33 6.51
CA ALA A 262 3.67 -19.93 7.74
C ALA A 262 2.30 -19.39 8.18
N LEU A 263 2.06 -18.08 8.00
CA LEU A 263 0.77 -17.45 8.28
C LEU A 263 -0.33 -17.96 7.34
N MET A 264 -0.06 -18.08 6.05
CA MET A 264 -1.02 -18.58 5.07
C MET A 264 -1.32 -20.07 5.26
N GLU A 265 -0.32 -20.89 5.57
CA GLU A 265 -0.52 -22.30 5.93
C GLU A 265 -1.42 -22.45 7.17
N ASP A 266 -1.22 -21.60 8.18
CA ASP A 266 -2.04 -21.62 9.39
C ASP A 266 -3.48 -21.15 9.13
N ALA A 267 -3.65 -20.10 8.32
CA ALA A 267 -4.96 -19.65 7.85
C ALA A 267 -5.69 -20.76 7.08
N LEU A 268 -5.00 -21.43 6.16
CA LEU A 268 -5.54 -22.52 5.34
C LEU A 268 -5.98 -23.70 6.22
N LYS A 269 -5.13 -24.09 7.17
CA LYS A 269 -5.43 -25.16 8.12
C LYS A 269 -6.63 -24.83 9.00
N HIS A 270 -6.75 -23.59 9.47
CA HIS A 270 -7.90 -23.13 10.24
C HIS A 270 -9.18 -23.13 9.40
N PHE A 271 -9.12 -22.58 8.19
CA PHE A 271 -10.26 -22.51 7.27
C PHE A 271 -10.80 -23.89 6.90
N LEU A 272 -9.91 -24.85 6.58
CA LEU A 272 -10.29 -26.22 6.26
C LEU A 272 -10.90 -26.98 7.45
N LYS A 273 -10.47 -26.69 8.68
CA LYS A 273 -11.10 -27.29 9.87
C LYS A 273 -12.52 -26.79 10.08
N LYS A 274 -12.80 -25.53 9.75
CA LYS A 274 -14.12 -24.92 9.92
C LYS A 274 -15.13 -25.34 8.86
N THR A 275 -14.66 -25.56 7.63
CA THR A 275 -15.51 -25.93 6.47
C THR A 275 -15.79 -27.43 6.36
N ASN A 276 -14.96 -28.27 6.99
CA ASN A 276 -15.19 -29.73 7.09
C ASN A 276 -16.06 -30.15 8.30
N VAL A 277 -16.80 -29.21 8.91
CA VAL A 277 -17.75 -29.44 10.01
C VAL A 277 -19.17 -29.20 9.52
#